data_AF-A0A4Q1C8X0-F1
#
_entry.id   AF-A0A4Q1C8X0-F1
#
_cell.length_a   1.000
_cell.length_b   1.000
_cell.length_c   1.000
_cell.angle_alpha   90.00
_cell.angle_beta   90.00
_cell.angle_gamma   90.00
#
_symmetry.space_group_name_H-M   'P 1'
#
loop_
_entity.id
_entity.type
_entity.pdbx_description
1 polymer ?
#
loop_
_entity_poly.entity_id
_entity_poly.type
_entity_poly.pdbx_seq_one_letter_code
_entity_poly.pdbx_strand_id
1 'polypeptide(L)'
;MKTPVLSAALFALMTAVGAGAGVSPGASLDEVRAVLGKPNGQMQLGARQVLLYERGSVELSAGRVTRVDLRSEEEQAVWAAREERLQTQLSAQRSQSQAEGTALRDRKLADAAFLASPVAYQVAFWEDFSRRYPAVPCAEPLTIARLKLSEQREEKARREADSLRLRELEARVAAAEAEREPVYYRVRSYPRYRDRYDYHQEFALWPVSYTYYDSPKPVYETPTTPVISPIISSPALPERRSYDGSQREHRGRGRDDHAVPPGRSDWRRAHSRYERM
;
A
#
# COMPACT_ATOMS: atom_id res chain seq x y z
N MET A 1 -40.88 100.72 -17.70
CA MET A 1 -39.52 100.14 -17.62
C MET A 1 -39.65 98.74 -17.02
N LYS A 2 -39.00 97.75 -17.64
CA LYS A 2 -39.32 96.32 -17.55
C LYS A 2 -38.78 95.68 -16.26
N THR A 3 -39.57 94.75 -15.74
CA THR A 3 -39.47 93.96 -14.50
C THR A 3 -38.37 92.87 -14.52
N PRO A 4 -38.05 92.27 -13.35
CA PRO A 4 -36.81 91.52 -13.09
C PRO A 4 -36.90 90.05 -13.47
N VAL A 5 -35.76 89.46 -13.86
CA VAL A 5 -35.63 88.02 -14.13
C VAL A 5 -35.15 87.32 -12.85
N LEU A 6 -36.13 86.77 -12.13
CA LEU A 6 -36.02 85.58 -11.29
C LEU A 6 -35.58 84.36 -12.13
N SER A 7 -34.92 83.39 -11.47
CA SER A 7 -34.81 81.96 -11.82
C SER A 7 -33.39 81.47 -12.14
N ALA A 8 -32.69 81.02 -11.10
CA ALA A 8 -31.66 79.98 -11.21
C ALA A 8 -31.53 79.24 -9.87
N ALA A 9 -32.66 78.81 -9.33
CA ALA A 9 -32.71 77.74 -8.35
C ALA A 9 -32.91 76.43 -9.11
N LEU A 10 -32.42 75.33 -8.51
CA LEU A 10 -32.93 73.97 -8.72
C LEU A 10 -32.28 73.17 -9.88
N PHE A 11 -31.04 72.71 -9.72
CA PHE A 11 -30.59 71.46 -10.36
C PHE A 11 -29.37 70.86 -9.62
N ALA A 12 -29.57 70.48 -8.35
CA ALA A 12 -28.61 69.66 -7.60
C ALA A 12 -29.36 68.64 -6.74
N LEU A 13 -30.31 67.93 -7.37
CA LEU A 13 -30.89 66.72 -6.84
C LEU A 13 -30.28 65.53 -7.61
N MET A 14 -28.96 65.34 -7.48
CA MET A 14 -28.33 64.12 -7.95
C MET A 14 -28.72 63.00 -7.00
N THR A 15 -29.87 62.38 -7.32
CA THR A 15 -30.04 60.93 -7.35
C THR A 15 -29.20 60.17 -6.33
N ALA A 16 -29.62 60.23 -5.07
CA ALA A 16 -29.43 59.15 -4.12
C ALA A 16 -30.30 57.97 -4.55
N VAL A 17 -29.94 57.34 -5.68
CA VAL A 17 -30.61 56.17 -6.21
C VAL A 17 -29.87 54.95 -5.68
N GLY A 18 -30.62 54.15 -4.92
CA GLY A 18 -30.34 52.73 -4.75
C GLY A 18 -29.41 52.41 -3.59
N ALA A 19 -29.99 52.30 -2.40
CA ALA A 19 -29.48 51.46 -1.33
C ALA A 19 -29.51 49.98 -1.76
N GLY A 20 -28.60 49.62 -2.67
CA GLY A 20 -27.99 48.30 -2.69
C GLY A 20 -26.53 48.56 -2.40
N ALA A 21 -26.01 48.04 -1.29
CA ALA A 21 -24.62 48.21 -0.86
C ALA A 21 -23.64 47.49 -1.83
N GLY A 22 -23.59 47.96 -3.08
CA GLY A 22 -22.87 47.39 -4.19
C GLY A 22 -21.75 48.33 -4.65
N VAL A 23 -20.58 47.76 -4.87
CA VAL A 23 -19.42 48.48 -5.41
C VAL A 23 -19.71 48.86 -6.86
N SER A 24 -19.57 50.14 -7.20
CA SER A 24 -19.77 50.62 -8.57
C SER A 24 -18.51 50.43 -9.42
N PRO A 25 -18.63 50.15 -10.74
CA PRO A 25 -17.50 50.19 -11.67
C PRO A 25 -16.79 51.54 -11.61
N GLY A 26 -15.45 51.53 -11.59
CA GLY A 26 -14.62 52.72 -11.49
C GLY A 26 -14.16 53.09 -10.07
N ALA A 27 -14.75 52.48 -9.04
CA ALA A 27 -14.37 52.67 -7.64
C ALA A 27 -12.88 52.34 -7.40
N SER A 28 -12.27 53.06 -6.47
CA SER A 28 -10.87 52.81 -6.06
C SER A 28 -10.78 51.60 -5.14
N LEU A 29 -9.61 50.94 -5.08
CA LEU A 29 -9.38 49.80 -4.20
C LEU A 29 -9.72 50.09 -2.72
N ASP A 30 -9.44 51.30 -2.24
CA ASP A 30 -9.73 51.70 -0.87
C ASP A 30 -11.24 51.83 -0.61
N GLU A 31 -12.01 52.34 -1.58
CA GLU A 31 -13.48 52.35 -1.52
C GLU A 31 -14.05 50.93 -1.49
N VAL A 32 -13.53 50.02 -2.33
CA VAL A 32 -13.96 48.61 -2.32
C VAL A 32 -13.72 47.99 -0.95
N ARG A 33 -12.56 48.24 -0.35
CA ARG A 33 -12.21 47.73 0.98
C ARG A 33 -13.03 48.37 2.10
N ALA A 34 -13.40 49.63 1.96
CA ALA A 34 -14.28 50.30 2.93
C ALA A 34 -15.70 49.70 2.92
N VAL A 35 -16.21 49.31 1.75
CA VAL A 35 -17.57 48.75 1.60
C VAL A 35 -17.62 47.26 1.89
N LEU A 36 -16.71 46.47 1.31
CA LEU A 36 -16.73 45.00 1.39
C LEU A 36 -15.81 44.41 2.46
N GLY A 37 -14.99 45.25 3.11
CA GLY A 37 -13.98 44.81 4.06
C GLY A 37 -12.73 44.23 3.39
N LYS A 38 -12.00 43.44 4.17
CA LYS A 38 -10.74 42.82 3.72
C LYS A 38 -11.03 41.63 2.79
N PRO A 39 -10.42 41.56 1.59
CA PRO A 39 -10.58 40.40 0.72
C PRO A 39 -9.96 39.13 1.32
N ASN A 40 -10.59 37.98 1.07
CA ASN A 40 -10.12 36.65 1.49
C ASN A 40 -8.87 36.22 0.72
N GLY A 41 -8.75 36.68 -0.53
CA GLY A 41 -7.60 36.44 -1.37
C GLY A 41 -7.41 37.54 -2.40
N GLN A 42 -6.19 37.66 -2.91
CA GLN A 42 -5.88 38.55 -4.01
C GLN A 42 -4.97 37.84 -5.01
N MET A 43 -5.25 38.01 -6.30
CA MET A 43 -4.47 37.41 -7.37
C MET A 43 -4.18 38.47 -8.45
N GLN A 44 -2.94 38.55 -8.91
CA GLN A 44 -2.55 39.44 -10.01
C GLN A 44 -2.52 38.64 -11.32
N LEU A 45 -3.29 39.06 -12.32
CA LEU A 45 -3.34 38.47 -13.66
C LEU A 45 -2.92 39.52 -14.69
N GLY A 46 -1.61 39.62 -14.93
CA GLY A 46 -1.03 40.66 -15.78
C GLY A 46 -1.29 42.05 -15.23
N ALA A 47 -1.97 42.90 -16.00
CA ALA A 47 -2.37 44.25 -15.58
C ALA A 47 -3.63 44.30 -14.70
N ARG A 48 -4.29 43.14 -14.49
CA ARG A 48 -5.52 43.04 -13.69
C ARG A 48 -5.21 42.49 -12.30
N GLN A 49 -5.96 42.94 -11.32
CA GLN A 49 -5.94 42.43 -9.95
C GLN A 49 -7.32 41.90 -9.62
N VAL A 50 -7.43 40.63 -9.27
CA VAL A 50 -8.68 39.98 -8.86
C VAL A 50 -8.68 39.88 -7.34
N LEU A 51 -9.67 40.50 -6.71
CA LEU A 51 -9.93 40.39 -5.28
C LEU A 51 -11.03 39.36 -5.07
N LEU A 52 -10.75 38.35 -4.23
CA LEU A 52 -11.68 37.29 -3.87
C LEU A 52 -12.32 37.62 -2.53
N TYR A 53 -13.65 37.67 -2.53
CA TYR A 53 -14.49 37.85 -1.35
C TYR A 53 -15.35 36.61 -1.16
N GLU A 54 -15.98 36.48 0.02
CA GLU A 54 -16.88 35.36 0.29
C GLU A 54 -18.07 35.31 -0.67
N ARG A 55 -18.56 36.48 -1.08
CA ARG A 55 -19.71 36.67 -1.97
C ARG A 55 -19.38 36.61 -3.46
N GLY A 56 -18.11 36.56 -3.84
CA GLY A 56 -17.70 36.55 -5.24
C GLY A 56 -16.37 37.24 -5.49
N SER A 57 -16.20 37.87 -6.65
CA SER A 57 -14.93 38.47 -7.04
C SER A 57 -15.09 39.88 -7.63
N VAL A 58 -14.07 40.71 -7.39
CA VAL A 58 -13.97 42.05 -7.95
C VAL A 58 -12.67 42.14 -8.75
N GLU A 59 -12.76 42.45 -10.04
CA GLU A 59 -11.59 42.67 -10.88
C GLU A 59 -11.29 44.17 -10.96
N LEU A 60 -10.03 44.52 -10.73
CA LEU A 60 -9.48 45.85 -10.90
C LEU A 60 -8.48 45.88 -12.05
N SER A 61 -8.48 46.97 -12.80
CA SER A 61 -7.46 47.31 -13.79
C SER A 61 -6.94 48.70 -13.50
N ALA A 62 -5.62 48.85 -13.43
CA ALA A 62 -4.98 50.12 -13.05
C ALA A 62 -5.54 50.72 -11.73
N GLY A 63 -5.82 49.86 -10.74
CA GLY A 63 -6.31 50.26 -9.42
C GLY A 63 -7.78 50.66 -9.35
N ARG A 64 -8.56 50.49 -10.44
CA ARG A 64 -10.00 50.79 -10.49
C ARG A 64 -10.82 49.57 -10.85
N VAL A 65 -12.01 49.45 -10.26
CA VAL A 65 -12.92 48.33 -10.51
C VAL A 65 -13.39 48.32 -11.97
N THR A 66 -13.09 47.24 -12.68
CA THR A 66 -13.57 47.02 -14.05
C THR A 66 -14.74 46.05 -14.12
N ARG A 67 -14.80 45.09 -13.18
CA ARG A 67 -15.86 44.08 -13.15
C ARG A 67 -16.19 43.71 -11.70
N VAL A 68 -17.48 43.58 -11.41
CA VAL A 68 -18.00 43.13 -10.12
C VAL A 68 -18.87 41.91 -10.38
N ASP A 69 -18.51 40.79 -9.78
CA ASP A 69 -19.28 39.55 -9.80
C ASP A 69 -19.53 39.13 -8.35
N LEU A 70 -20.45 39.85 -7.70
CA LEU A 70 -20.82 39.66 -6.30
C LEU A 70 -22.27 39.19 -6.23
N ARG A 71 -22.51 38.11 -5.48
CA ARG A 71 -23.85 37.61 -5.18
C ARG A 71 -24.56 38.53 -4.20
N SER A 72 -25.89 38.57 -4.27
CA SER A 72 -26.68 39.21 -3.22
C SER A 72 -26.51 38.48 -1.88
N GLU A 73 -26.86 39.13 -0.77
CA GLU A 73 -26.77 38.49 0.56
C GLU A 73 -27.72 37.30 0.67
N GLU A 74 -28.91 37.42 0.09
CA GLU A 74 -29.90 36.34 0.04
C GLU A 74 -29.38 35.15 -0.78
N GLU A 75 -28.79 35.42 -1.95
CA GLU A 75 -28.16 34.38 -2.78
C GLU A 75 -26.99 33.70 -2.07
N GLN A 76 -26.18 34.48 -1.35
CA GLN A 76 -25.06 33.95 -0.56
C GLN A 76 -25.56 33.03 0.55
N ALA A 77 -26.63 33.40 1.27
CA ALA A 77 -27.20 32.58 2.32
C ALA A 77 -27.75 31.25 1.77
N VAL A 78 -28.44 31.28 0.61
CA VAL A 78 -28.91 30.05 -0.06
C VAL A 78 -27.74 29.18 -0.51
N TRP A 79 -26.69 29.79 -1.06
CA TRP A 79 -25.49 29.05 -1.48
C TRP A 79 -24.76 28.41 -0.29
N ALA A 80 -24.57 29.15 0.81
CA ALA A 80 -23.93 28.66 2.03
C ALA A 80 -24.73 27.48 2.63
N ALA A 81 -26.06 27.60 2.72
CA ALA A 81 -26.92 26.53 3.20
C ALA A 81 -26.85 25.28 2.28
N ARG A 82 -26.71 25.47 0.96
CA ARG A 82 -26.52 24.36 0.02
C ARG A 82 -25.17 23.68 0.20
N GLU A 83 -24.11 24.46 0.33
CA GLU A 83 -22.75 23.94 0.57
C GLU A 83 -22.69 23.17 1.90
N GLU A 84 -23.26 23.72 2.97
CA GLU A 84 -23.33 23.04 4.27
C GLU A 84 -24.09 21.70 4.19
N ARG A 85 -25.22 21.67 3.48
CA ARG A 85 -25.96 20.41 3.23
C ARG A 85 -25.14 19.40 2.45
N LEU A 86 -24.42 19.83 1.41
CA LEU A 86 -23.54 18.96 0.63
C LEU A 86 -22.38 18.44 1.48
N GLN A 87 -21.74 19.29 2.28
CA GLN A 87 -20.66 18.88 3.19
C GLN A 87 -21.16 17.89 4.24
N THR A 88 -22.34 18.13 4.82
CA THR A 88 -22.98 17.21 5.77
C THR A 88 -23.34 15.88 5.12
N GLN A 89 -23.86 15.91 3.89
CA GLN A 89 -24.17 14.69 3.15
C GLN A 89 -22.91 13.89 2.80
N LEU A 90 -21.85 14.55 2.35
CA LEU A 90 -20.58 13.92 2.02
C LEU A 90 -19.89 13.35 3.27
N SER A 91 -19.93 14.06 4.40
CA SER A 91 -19.36 13.57 5.66
C SER A 91 -20.14 12.37 6.20
N ALA A 92 -21.48 12.39 6.12
CA ALA A 92 -22.34 11.26 6.45
C ALA A 92 -22.09 10.05 5.53
N GLN A 93 -21.94 10.26 4.22
CA GLN A 93 -21.64 9.19 3.28
C GLN A 93 -20.26 8.56 3.54
N ARG A 94 -19.26 9.38 3.88
CA ARG A 94 -17.91 8.93 4.24
C ARG A 94 -17.93 8.11 5.54
N SER A 95 -18.61 8.60 6.58
CA SER A 95 -18.71 7.89 7.85
C SER A 95 -19.47 6.57 7.70
N GLN A 96 -20.54 6.54 6.90
CA GLN A 96 -21.26 5.31 6.57
C GLN A 96 -20.36 4.31 5.83
N SER A 97 -19.67 4.75 4.77
CA SER A 97 -18.78 3.88 3.99
C SER A 97 -17.64 3.33 4.86
N GLN A 98 -17.11 4.15 5.77
CA GLN A 98 -16.09 3.73 6.73
C GLN A 98 -16.63 2.68 7.70
N ALA A 99 -17.82 2.91 8.28
CA ALA A 99 -18.46 1.97 9.20
C ALA A 99 -18.75 0.62 8.52
N GLU A 100 -19.31 0.65 7.31
CA GLU A 100 -19.57 -0.55 6.49
C GLU A 100 -18.26 -1.30 6.18
N GLY A 101 -17.22 -0.59 5.76
CA GLY A 101 -15.91 -1.18 5.49
C GLY A 101 -15.29 -1.80 6.74
N THR A 102 -15.35 -1.14 7.90
CA THR A 102 -14.86 -1.70 9.17
C THR A 102 -15.61 -2.97 9.55
N ALA A 103 -16.94 -2.99 9.46
CA ALA A 103 -17.73 -4.17 9.75
C ALA A 103 -17.43 -5.33 8.81
N LEU A 104 -17.23 -5.06 7.51
CA LEU A 104 -16.86 -6.06 6.52
C LEU A 104 -15.46 -6.64 6.78
N ARG A 105 -14.49 -5.77 7.10
CA ARG A 105 -13.13 -6.17 7.47
C ARG A 105 -13.17 -7.10 8.68
N ASP A 106 -13.83 -6.68 9.75
CA ASP A 106 -13.88 -7.42 11.01
C ASP A 106 -14.59 -8.77 10.83
N ARG A 107 -15.69 -8.79 10.06
CA ARG A 107 -16.36 -10.04 9.67
C ARG A 107 -15.42 -10.97 8.91
N LYS A 108 -14.64 -10.46 7.95
CA LYS A 108 -13.71 -11.28 7.15
C LYS A 108 -12.53 -11.79 7.95
N LEU A 109 -12.06 -11.02 8.93
CA LEU A 109 -11.02 -11.46 9.86
C LEU A 109 -11.54 -12.54 10.83
N ALA A 110 -12.82 -12.51 11.19
CA ALA A 110 -13.46 -13.54 12.03
C ALA A 110 -13.93 -14.79 11.23
N ASP A 111 -14.04 -14.69 9.90
CA ASP A 111 -14.53 -15.75 9.03
C ASP A 111 -13.47 -16.85 8.82
N ALA A 112 -13.61 -17.97 9.53
CA ALA A 112 -12.69 -19.11 9.43
C ALA A 112 -12.59 -19.68 8.01
N ALA A 113 -13.67 -19.65 7.22
CA ALA A 113 -13.65 -20.14 5.85
C ALA A 113 -12.81 -19.22 4.95
N PHE A 114 -12.87 -17.90 5.19
CA PHE A 114 -11.98 -16.95 4.51
C PHE A 114 -10.52 -17.16 4.91
N LEU A 115 -10.23 -17.36 6.20
CA LEU A 115 -8.86 -17.61 6.68
C LEU A 115 -8.27 -18.91 6.12
N ALA A 116 -9.10 -19.94 5.90
CA ALA A 116 -8.71 -21.22 5.29
C ALA A 116 -8.65 -21.19 3.75
N SER A 117 -9.13 -20.11 3.12
CA SER A 117 -9.11 -19.98 1.66
C SER A 117 -7.69 -19.82 1.10
N PRO A 118 -7.46 -20.08 -0.20
CA PRO A 118 -6.14 -19.92 -0.82
C PRO A 118 -5.55 -18.51 -0.59
N VAL A 119 -4.26 -18.43 -0.24
CA VAL A 119 -3.60 -17.16 0.11
C VAL A 119 -3.69 -16.12 -1.03
N ALA A 120 -3.59 -16.56 -2.29
CA ALA A 120 -3.76 -15.70 -3.45
C ALA A 120 -5.14 -15.01 -3.48
N TYR A 121 -6.20 -15.71 -3.08
CA TYR A 121 -7.54 -15.14 -2.98
C TYR A 121 -7.63 -14.10 -1.85
N GLN A 122 -7.00 -14.37 -0.71
CA GLN A 122 -6.94 -13.42 0.41
C GLN A 122 -6.24 -12.10 -0.01
N VAL A 123 -5.12 -12.18 -0.74
CA VAL A 123 -4.42 -11.00 -1.28
C VAL A 123 -5.32 -10.21 -2.22
N ALA A 124 -5.95 -10.88 -3.20
CA ALA A 124 -6.83 -10.22 -4.17
C ALA A 124 -8.02 -9.53 -3.48
N PHE A 125 -8.62 -10.18 -2.48
CA PHE A 125 -9.69 -9.61 -1.67
C PHE A 125 -9.24 -8.32 -0.97
N TRP A 126 -8.10 -8.35 -0.27
CA TRP A 126 -7.62 -7.19 0.47
C TRP A 126 -7.20 -6.03 -0.44
N GLU A 127 -6.66 -6.32 -1.63
CA GLU A 127 -6.37 -5.28 -2.62
C GLU A 127 -7.64 -4.62 -3.13
N ASP A 128 -8.67 -5.39 -3.48
CA ASP A 128 -9.96 -4.83 -3.90
C ASP A 128 -10.64 -4.04 -2.77
N PHE A 129 -10.60 -4.58 -1.55
CA PHE A 129 -11.09 -3.92 -0.36
C PHE A 129 -10.42 -2.56 -0.14
N SER A 130 -9.09 -2.47 -0.29
CA SER A 130 -8.35 -1.21 -0.12
C SER A 130 -8.73 -0.13 -1.15
N ARG A 131 -9.13 -0.54 -2.37
CA ARG A 131 -9.64 0.39 -3.39
C ARG A 131 -11.05 0.85 -3.09
N ARG A 132 -11.91 -0.04 -2.58
CA ARG A 132 -13.33 0.25 -2.29
C ARG A 132 -13.52 1.05 -1.01
N TYR A 133 -12.66 0.83 -0.01
CA TYR A 133 -12.73 1.45 1.32
C TYR A 133 -11.40 2.09 1.73
N PRO A 134 -10.94 3.16 1.05
CA PRO A 134 -9.62 3.76 1.30
C PRO A 134 -9.47 4.36 2.71
N ALA A 135 -10.57 4.70 3.38
CA ALA A 135 -10.56 5.23 4.75
C ALA A 135 -10.37 4.15 5.84
N VAL A 136 -10.51 2.85 5.50
CA VAL A 136 -10.45 1.76 6.47
C VAL A 136 -9.05 1.15 6.49
N PRO A 137 -8.36 1.08 7.65
CA PRO A 137 -7.02 0.52 7.72
C PRO A 137 -7.06 -0.99 7.48
N CYS A 138 -6.42 -1.41 6.39
CA CYS A 138 -6.28 -2.80 5.96
C CYS A 138 -4.84 -3.15 5.51
N ALA A 139 -3.86 -2.28 5.79
CA ALA A 139 -2.46 -2.49 5.42
C ALA A 139 -1.85 -3.74 6.08
N GLU A 140 -2.15 -3.98 7.35
CA GLU A 140 -1.63 -5.14 8.09
C GLU A 140 -2.10 -6.48 7.50
N PRO A 141 -3.40 -6.78 7.35
CA PRO A 141 -3.84 -8.07 6.80
C PRO A 141 -3.40 -8.26 5.35
N LEU A 142 -3.34 -7.19 4.55
CA LEU A 142 -2.80 -7.25 3.19
C LEU A 142 -1.32 -7.62 3.18
N THR A 143 -0.52 -7.02 4.07
CA THR A 143 0.92 -7.31 4.18
C THR A 143 1.15 -8.74 4.62
N ILE A 144 0.41 -9.21 5.63
CA ILE A 144 0.48 -10.60 6.10
C ILE A 144 0.11 -11.58 4.97
N ALA A 145 -0.95 -11.31 4.21
CA ALA A 145 -1.35 -12.16 3.10
C ALA A 145 -0.29 -12.19 1.99
N ARG A 146 0.36 -11.06 1.69
CA ARG A 146 1.45 -11.00 0.71
C ARG A 146 2.68 -11.78 1.18
N LEU A 147 3.05 -11.68 2.44
CA LEU A 147 4.17 -12.45 3.03
C LEU A 147 3.91 -13.96 2.95
N LYS A 148 2.72 -14.41 3.33
CA LYS A 148 2.32 -15.82 3.19
C LYS A 148 2.37 -16.30 1.74
N LEU A 149 1.98 -15.44 0.79
CA LEU A 149 2.03 -15.80 -0.63
C LEU A 149 3.47 -15.94 -1.13
N SER A 150 4.38 -15.07 -0.70
CA SER A 150 5.80 -15.21 -1.03
C SER A 150 6.39 -16.49 -0.42
N GLU A 151 6.10 -16.79 0.85
CA GLU A 151 6.56 -18.02 1.51
C GLU A 151 6.08 -19.27 0.77
N GLN A 152 4.79 -19.31 0.38
CA GLN A 152 4.24 -20.44 -0.39
C GLN A 152 4.91 -20.61 -1.75
N ARG A 153 5.26 -19.51 -2.42
CA ARG A 153 5.98 -19.56 -3.71
C ARG A 153 7.41 -20.06 -3.53
N GLU A 154 8.09 -19.61 -2.49
CA GLU A 154 9.44 -20.08 -2.17
C GLU A 154 9.45 -21.57 -1.82
N GLU A 155 8.50 -22.03 -1.01
CA GLU A 155 8.40 -23.44 -0.65
C GLU A 155 8.12 -24.30 -1.88
N LYS A 156 7.22 -23.86 -2.76
CA LYS A 156 6.96 -24.55 -4.03
C LYS A 156 8.23 -24.63 -4.89
N ALA A 157 8.96 -23.53 -5.03
CA ALA A 157 10.21 -23.49 -5.79
C ALA A 157 11.28 -24.42 -5.19
N ARG A 158 11.39 -24.48 -3.86
CA ARG A 158 12.29 -25.42 -3.16
C ARG A 158 11.93 -26.87 -3.44
N ARG A 159 10.64 -27.23 -3.32
CA ARG A 159 10.15 -28.59 -3.61
C ARG A 159 10.41 -29.00 -5.06
N GLU A 160 10.23 -28.07 -5.99
CA GLU A 160 10.54 -28.31 -7.41
C GLU A 160 12.04 -28.54 -7.61
N ALA A 161 12.90 -27.70 -7.02
CA ALA A 161 14.36 -27.88 -7.07
C ALA A 161 14.81 -29.21 -6.45
N ASP A 162 14.26 -29.58 -5.29
CA ASP A 162 14.56 -30.85 -4.62
C ASP A 162 14.10 -32.05 -5.47
N SER A 163 12.93 -31.95 -6.12
CA SER A 163 12.43 -33.00 -7.01
C SER A 163 13.34 -33.22 -8.23
N LEU A 164 13.92 -32.15 -8.78
CA LEU A 164 14.88 -32.22 -9.88
C LEU A 164 16.20 -32.86 -9.41
N ARG A 165 16.69 -32.47 -8.23
CA ARG A 165 17.89 -33.04 -7.63
C ARG A 165 17.73 -34.53 -7.35
N LEU A 166 16.58 -34.96 -6.84
CA LEU A 166 16.30 -36.38 -6.61
C LEU A 166 16.30 -37.16 -7.92
N ARG A 167 15.65 -36.65 -8.98
CA ARG A 167 15.66 -37.29 -10.30
C ARG A 167 17.07 -37.42 -10.88
N GLU A 168 17.91 -36.40 -10.70
CA GLU A 168 19.31 -36.47 -11.13
C GLU A 168 20.08 -37.55 -10.36
N LEU A 169 19.90 -37.63 -9.04
CA LEU A 169 20.53 -38.64 -8.21
C LEU A 169 20.05 -40.05 -8.58
N GLU A 170 18.75 -40.24 -8.81
CA GLU A 170 18.18 -41.52 -9.28
C GLU A 170 18.77 -41.93 -10.62
N ALA A 171 18.90 -41.01 -11.58
CA ALA A 171 19.52 -41.29 -12.87
C ALA A 171 20.99 -41.70 -12.73
N ARG A 172 21.74 -41.03 -11.84
CA ARG A 172 23.14 -41.38 -11.55
C ARG A 172 23.28 -42.74 -10.86
N VAL A 173 22.40 -43.05 -9.92
CA VAL A 173 22.38 -44.37 -9.25
C VAL A 173 22.05 -45.45 -10.26
N ALA A 174 21.02 -45.26 -11.10
CA ALA A 174 20.66 -46.20 -12.14
C ALA A 174 21.80 -46.44 -13.14
N ALA A 175 22.53 -45.39 -13.54
CA ALA A 175 23.71 -45.53 -14.40
C ALA A 175 24.83 -46.32 -13.71
N ALA A 176 25.12 -46.03 -12.43
CA ALA A 176 26.13 -46.75 -11.66
C ALA A 176 25.75 -48.21 -11.40
N GLU A 177 24.46 -48.51 -11.23
CA GLU A 177 23.94 -49.88 -11.12
C GLU A 177 24.02 -50.64 -12.44
N ALA A 178 23.81 -49.97 -13.58
CA ALA A 178 23.95 -50.56 -14.90
C ALA A 178 25.42 -50.86 -15.27
N GLU A 179 26.37 -50.03 -14.81
CA GLU A 179 27.81 -50.26 -15.00
C GLU A 179 28.36 -51.37 -14.09
N ARG A 180 27.74 -51.62 -12.93
CA ARG A 180 28.12 -52.77 -12.09
C ARG A 180 27.78 -54.05 -12.84
N GLU A 181 28.81 -54.75 -13.32
CA GLU A 181 28.65 -56.15 -13.72
C GLU A 181 27.94 -56.89 -12.57
N PRO A 182 26.93 -57.74 -12.86
CA PRO A 182 26.30 -58.54 -11.84
C PRO A 182 27.40 -59.41 -11.23
N VAL A 183 27.90 -58.99 -10.08
CA VAL A 183 28.80 -59.79 -9.27
C VAL A 183 27.92 -60.91 -8.76
N TYR A 184 27.86 -61.99 -9.54
CA TYR A 184 27.37 -63.27 -9.08
C TYR A 184 28.36 -63.68 -8.00
N TYR A 185 28.09 -63.29 -6.76
CA TYR A 185 28.60 -64.02 -5.61
C TYR A 185 28.08 -65.43 -5.84
N ARG A 186 28.91 -66.30 -6.45
CA ARG A 186 28.89 -67.71 -6.13
C ARG A 186 29.07 -67.71 -4.64
N VAL A 187 27.95 -67.75 -3.92
CA VAL A 187 27.92 -68.15 -2.52
C VAL A 187 28.61 -69.50 -2.57
N ARG A 188 29.91 -69.51 -2.30
CA ARG A 188 30.64 -70.71 -1.95
C ARG A 188 29.81 -71.21 -0.80
N SER A 189 28.97 -72.21 -1.06
CA SER A 189 28.25 -72.91 -0.03
C SER A 189 29.32 -73.28 0.96
N TYR A 190 29.40 -72.55 2.08
CA TYR A 190 30.18 -73.01 3.20
C TYR A 190 29.73 -74.45 3.37
N PRO A 191 30.65 -75.43 3.28
CA PRO A 191 30.27 -76.81 3.49
C PRO A 191 29.49 -76.79 4.79
N ARG A 192 28.21 -77.20 4.70
CA ARG A 192 27.42 -77.44 5.90
C ARG A 192 28.28 -78.40 6.70
N TYR A 193 28.93 -77.92 7.77
CA TYR A 193 29.41 -78.77 8.85
C TYR A 193 28.15 -79.29 9.52
N ARG A 194 27.52 -80.24 8.83
CA ARG A 194 26.42 -81.06 9.28
C ARG A 194 27.04 -82.43 9.45
N ASP A 195 27.91 -82.55 10.43
CA ASP A 195 28.22 -83.81 11.07
C ASP A 195 28.93 -83.58 12.40
N ARG A 196 28.35 -84.22 13.43
CA ARG A 196 28.97 -84.63 14.69
C ARG A 196 29.62 -83.56 15.54
N TYR A 197 28.78 -82.83 16.24
CA TYR A 197 29.01 -82.70 17.68
C TYR A 197 27.75 -83.17 18.41
N ASP A 198 27.71 -84.47 18.70
CA ASP A 198 27.14 -84.99 19.95
C ASP A 198 28.03 -84.44 21.08
N TYR A 199 27.91 -83.14 21.37
CA TYR A 199 28.28 -82.65 22.67
C TYR A 199 27.04 -82.76 23.54
N HIS A 200 27.08 -83.71 24.46
CA HIS A 200 26.44 -83.58 25.75
C HIS A 200 26.76 -82.17 26.28
N GLN A 201 25.85 -81.23 26.06
CA GLN A 201 25.89 -79.95 26.72
C GLN A 201 24.58 -79.82 27.47
N GLU A 202 24.58 -80.46 28.65
CA GLU A 202 23.78 -80.07 29.80
C GLU A 202 24.18 -78.63 30.20
N PHE A 203 23.87 -77.66 29.35
CA PHE A 203 23.81 -76.27 29.77
C PHE A 203 22.39 -75.81 29.53
N ALA A 204 21.63 -75.85 30.62
CA ALA A 204 20.35 -75.21 30.75
C ALA A 204 20.46 -73.76 30.28
N LEU A 205 20.03 -73.52 29.04
CA LEU A 205 19.64 -72.21 28.57
C LEU A 205 18.36 -71.84 29.31
N TRP A 206 18.55 -71.26 30.49
CA TRP A 206 17.52 -70.47 31.15
C TRP A 206 16.95 -69.46 30.13
N PRO A 207 15.64 -69.17 30.16
CA PRO A 207 15.09 -68.11 29.35
C PRO A 207 15.71 -66.79 29.83
N VAL A 208 16.57 -66.19 29.01
CA VAL A 208 17.02 -64.81 29.23
C VAL A 208 15.82 -63.92 28.96
N SER A 209 15.03 -63.64 30.00
CA SER A 209 14.07 -62.55 29.98
C SER A 209 14.84 -61.24 30.09
N TYR A 210 14.75 -60.38 29.09
CA TYR A 210 15.22 -59.00 29.18
C TYR A 210 14.23 -58.20 30.03
N THR A 211 14.29 -58.34 31.35
CA THR A 211 13.61 -57.38 32.24
C THR A 211 14.49 -56.13 32.35
N TYR A 212 14.12 -55.12 31.57
CA TYR A 212 14.72 -53.78 31.52
C TYR A 212 14.56 -52.94 32.81
N TYR A 213 14.28 -53.55 33.96
CA TYR A 213 13.85 -52.83 35.16
C TYR A 213 14.88 -52.68 36.29
N ASP A 214 16.07 -53.28 36.18
CA ASP A 214 17.11 -53.12 37.22
C ASP A 214 18.52 -53.08 36.63
N SER A 215 18.73 -52.19 35.66
CA SER A 215 20.11 -51.81 35.31
C SER A 215 20.65 -50.92 36.44
N PRO A 216 21.77 -51.29 37.11
CA PRO A 216 22.42 -50.37 38.03
C PRO A 216 22.75 -49.11 37.26
N LYS A 217 22.39 -47.94 37.82
CA LYS A 217 22.68 -46.63 37.23
C LYS A 217 24.12 -46.65 36.73
N PRO A 218 24.39 -46.27 35.46
CA PRO A 218 25.75 -46.24 34.96
C PRO A 218 26.61 -45.40 35.92
N VAL A 219 27.70 -45.98 36.42
CA VAL A 219 28.65 -45.36 37.37
C VAL A 219 29.38 -44.16 36.76
N TYR A 220 29.24 -43.98 35.45
CA TYR A 220 29.71 -42.78 34.78
C TYR A 220 28.62 -41.72 34.88
N GLU A 221 28.74 -40.85 35.88
CA GLU A 221 28.25 -39.49 35.76
C GLU A 221 28.86 -38.94 34.48
N THR A 222 28.08 -38.84 33.41
CA THR A 222 28.46 -38.00 32.27
C THR A 222 28.74 -36.63 32.89
N PRO A 223 29.99 -36.14 32.85
CA PRO A 223 30.29 -34.84 33.42
C PRO A 223 29.34 -33.87 32.75
N THR A 224 28.52 -33.21 33.56
CA THR A 224 27.68 -32.09 33.15
C THR A 224 28.61 -30.92 32.85
N THR A 225 29.46 -31.09 31.83
CA THR A 225 30.09 -29.95 31.20
C THR A 225 28.91 -29.14 30.67
N PRO A 226 28.71 -27.90 31.14
CA PRO A 226 27.78 -27.03 30.47
C PRO A 226 28.18 -27.05 29.00
N VAL A 227 27.23 -27.40 28.13
CA VAL A 227 27.42 -27.26 26.70
C VAL A 227 27.54 -25.76 26.47
N ILE A 228 28.75 -25.22 26.64
CA ILE A 228 29.15 -23.94 26.11
C ILE A 228 29.27 -24.23 24.62
N SER A 229 28.14 -24.20 23.92
CA SER A 229 28.12 -24.13 22.47
C SER A 229 29.03 -22.96 22.09
N PRO A 230 30.16 -23.15 21.39
CA PRO A 230 31.02 -22.05 20.96
C PRO A 230 30.40 -21.28 19.78
N ILE A 231 29.06 -21.24 19.69
CA ILE A 231 28.29 -20.60 18.62
C ILE A 231 27.04 -19.95 19.24
N ILE A 232 27.25 -19.15 20.27
CA ILE A 232 26.59 -17.84 20.32
C ILE A 232 27.72 -16.83 20.48
N SER A 233 28.60 -16.76 19.48
CA SER A 233 28.93 -15.43 19.00
C SER A 233 27.57 -14.81 18.74
N SER A 234 27.15 -13.88 19.60
CA SER A 234 26.13 -12.91 19.23
C SER A 234 26.39 -12.59 17.77
N PRO A 235 25.41 -12.66 16.84
CA PRO A 235 25.58 -11.93 15.61
C PRO A 235 25.87 -10.52 16.10
N ALA A 236 27.14 -10.11 16.02
CA ALA A 236 27.51 -8.73 16.14
C ALA A 236 26.55 -8.08 15.16
N LEU A 237 25.56 -7.37 15.72
CA LEU A 237 24.67 -6.55 14.94
C LEU A 237 25.59 -5.84 13.98
N PRO A 238 25.41 -6.00 12.66
CA PRO A 238 26.28 -5.31 11.72
C PRO A 238 26.28 -3.87 12.19
N GLU A 239 27.46 -3.39 12.54
CA GLU A 239 27.71 -2.03 12.98
C GLU A 239 26.83 -1.17 12.09
N ARG A 240 25.82 -0.54 12.68
CA ARG A 240 25.02 0.45 11.95
C ARG A 240 26.02 1.54 11.60
N ARG A 241 26.66 1.40 10.43
CA ARG A 241 27.19 2.55 9.70
C ARG A 241 25.97 3.43 9.55
N SER A 242 25.89 4.42 10.43
CA SER A 242 25.09 5.61 10.22
C SER A 242 25.51 6.13 8.86
N TYR A 243 24.70 5.81 7.86
CA TYR A 243 24.77 6.42 6.56
C TYR A 243 24.29 7.85 6.78
N ASP A 244 25.23 8.70 7.21
CA ASP A 244 25.08 10.14 7.18
C ASP A 244 25.00 10.53 5.69
N GLY A 245 23.78 10.62 5.20
CA GLY A 245 23.45 10.94 3.82
C GLY A 245 23.67 12.41 3.44
N SER A 246 24.53 13.13 4.15
CA SER A 246 24.76 14.57 3.92
C SER A 246 25.93 14.91 2.99
N GLN A 247 26.58 13.93 2.37
CA GLN A 247 27.59 14.19 1.33
C GLN A 247 27.34 13.38 0.05
N ARG A 248 26.38 13.83 -0.75
CA ARG A 248 26.50 13.72 -2.21
C ARG A 248 26.59 15.10 -2.79
N GLU A 249 27.85 15.51 -2.90
CA GLU A 249 28.31 16.60 -3.73
C GLU A 249 27.65 16.58 -5.11
N HIS A 250 27.13 17.75 -5.44
CA HIS A 250 27.08 18.28 -6.79
C HIS A 250 28.39 18.05 -7.56
N ARG A 251 28.48 17.03 -8.44
CA ARG A 251 29.39 17.08 -9.61
C ARG A 251 28.85 16.28 -10.81
N GLY A 252 28.77 16.97 -11.94
CA GLY A 252 28.53 16.47 -13.30
C GLY A 252 27.06 16.48 -13.70
N ARG A 253 26.49 17.42 -14.47
CA ARG A 253 26.96 18.15 -15.66
C ARG A 253 27.66 17.26 -16.70
N GLY A 254 26.88 16.92 -17.73
CA GLY A 254 27.19 16.12 -18.92
C GLY A 254 25.92 15.33 -19.22
N ARG A 255 24.87 15.91 -19.80
CA ARG A 255 24.78 16.43 -21.18
C ARG A 255 25.37 15.44 -22.18
N ASP A 256 24.70 14.30 -22.30
CA ASP A 256 24.76 13.51 -23.52
C ASP A 256 23.35 13.38 -24.08
N ASP A 257 23.23 13.98 -25.26
CA ASP A 257 22.09 13.95 -26.16
C ASP A 257 21.82 12.50 -26.58
N HIS A 258 20.77 11.90 -26.04
CA HIS A 258 20.19 10.70 -26.63
C HIS A 258 18.87 11.04 -27.31
N ALA A 259 18.99 11.07 -28.63
CA ALA A 259 17.93 11.14 -29.62
C ALA A 259 16.72 10.29 -29.22
N VAL A 260 15.58 10.96 -29.10
CA VAL A 260 14.27 10.33 -29.05
C VAL A 260 13.92 9.86 -30.47
N PRO A 261 13.74 8.55 -30.73
CA PRO A 261 13.16 8.11 -31.98
C PRO A 261 11.64 8.42 -31.98
N PRO A 262 11.09 9.08 -33.02
CA PRO A 262 9.64 9.23 -33.15
C PRO A 262 9.07 7.91 -33.70
N GLY A 263 8.53 7.07 -32.81
CA GLY A 263 8.09 5.73 -33.20
C GLY A 263 6.88 5.24 -32.40
N ARG A 264 5.69 5.66 -32.85
CA ARG A 264 4.42 4.92 -32.88
C ARG A 264 4.04 4.05 -31.67
N SER A 265 2.92 4.40 -31.03
CA SER A 265 1.98 3.39 -30.51
C SER A 265 0.61 4.00 -30.19
N ASP A 266 -0.18 4.18 -31.25
CA ASP A 266 -1.63 4.35 -31.19
C ASP A 266 -2.31 3.07 -30.70
N TRP A 267 -2.43 2.90 -29.37
CA TRP A 267 -3.25 1.81 -28.77
C TRP A 267 -4.62 2.28 -28.29
N ARG A 268 -4.99 3.55 -28.50
CA ARG A 268 -6.31 4.09 -28.12
C ARG A 268 -7.29 4.07 -29.29
N ARG A 269 -7.67 2.89 -29.80
CA ARG A 269 -8.90 2.75 -30.62
C ARG A 269 -9.31 1.28 -30.82
N ALA A 270 -9.79 0.65 -29.76
CA ALA A 270 -10.72 -0.46 -29.89
C ALA A 270 -11.49 -0.56 -28.57
N HIS A 271 -12.78 -0.24 -28.59
CA HIS A 271 -13.86 -0.68 -27.69
C HIS A 271 -14.98 0.38 -27.70
N SER A 272 -15.57 0.57 -28.88
CA SER A 272 -16.92 1.11 -29.04
C SER A 272 -17.54 0.34 -30.19
N ARG A 273 -18.25 -0.73 -29.85
CA ARG A 273 -19.25 -1.45 -30.67
C ARG A 273 -19.73 -2.66 -29.87
N TYR A 274 -20.65 -2.43 -28.95
CA TYR A 274 -21.67 -3.40 -28.55
C TYR A 274 -22.83 -2.61 -27.96
N GLU A 275 -23.60 -1.96 -28.84
CA GLU A 275 -24.99 -1.59 -28.59
C GLU A 275 -25.79 -2.05 -29.82
N ARG A 276 -26.95 -2.64 -29.54
CA ARG A 276 -27.99 -3.18 -30.44
C ARG A 276 -27.82 -4.63 -30.90
N MET A 277 -28.32 -5.53 -30.06
CA MET A 277 -29.38 -6.47 -30.41
C MET A 277 -30.30 -6.64 -29.21
#